data_AF-A0A519RQ15-F1
#
_entry.id   AF-A0A519RQ15-F1
#
_cell.length_a   1.000
_cell.length_b   1.000
_cell.length_c   1.000
_cell.angle_alpha   90.00
_cell.angle_beta   90.00
_cell.angle_gamma   90.00
#
_symmetry.space_group_name_H-M   'P 1'
#
loop_
_entity.id
_entity.type
_entity.pdbx_description
1 polymer ?
#
loop_
_entity_poly.entity_id
_entity_poly.type
_entity_poly.pdbx_seq_one_letter_code
_entity_poly.pdbx_strand_id
1 'polypeptide(L)'
;MTIAFFSDVHGNLPALEAVLADMEQRRPDMIFCLGDLVGYAPWPNEVVNEVRRRGIPTLAGNYDQGIGLASSNCGCAYKTDTQKDLGAQSIAYTNHVTGDDERRYLRLLPKHMRLDFQEEPCTLSLLMVHGSPRKINEYLFED
;
A
#
# COMPACT_ATOMS: atom_id res chain seq x y z
N MET A 1 -22.63 -0.94 8.88
CA MET A 1 -21.49 -0.21 8.32
C MET A 1 -20.63 -1.20 7.58
N THR A 2 -20.22 -0.88 6.36
CA THR A 2 -19.36 -1.71 5.51
C THR A 2 -18.08 -0.94 5.21
N ILE A 3 -16.93 -1.57 5.48
CA ILE A 3 -15.61 -0.99 5.22
C ILE A 3 -14.91 -1.86 4.19
N ALA A 4 -14.38 -1.22 3.14
CA ALA A 4 -13.56 -1.87 2.14
C ALA A 4 -12.08 -1.61 2.40
N PHE A 5 -11.28 -2.67 2.29
CA PHE A 5 -9.83 -2.61 2.36
C PHE A 5 -9.24 -3.17 1.07
N PHE A 6 -8.20 -2.52 0.56
CA PHE A 6 -7.34 -3.07 -0.49
C PHE A 6 -5.88 -2.72 -0.21
N SER A 7 -4.95 -3.43 -0.81
CA SER A 7 -3.51 -3.31 -0.57
C SER A 7 -2.75 -3.88 -1.76
N ASP A 8 -1.43 -3.68 -1.79
CA ASP A 8 -0.50 -4.38 -2.68
C ASP A 8 -0.87 -4.18 -4.16
N VAL A 9 -1.24 -2.93 -4.50
CA VAL A 9 -1.58 -2.53 -5.87
C VAL A 9 -0.36 -2.66 -6.78
N HIS A 10 0.82 -2.31 -6.26
CA HIS A 10 2.11 -2.46 -6.92
C HIS A 10 2.11 -1.96 -8.37
N GLY A 11 1.74 -0.70 -8.56
CA GLY A 11 1.75 -0.04 -9.86
C GLY A 11 0.80 -0.67 -10.88
N ASN A 12 -0.09 -1.58 -10.49
CA ASN A 12 -1.02 -2.26 -11.38
C ASN A 12 -2.31 -1.44 -11.56
N LEU A 13 -2.21 -0.41 -12.40
CA LEU A 13 -3.34 0.49 -12.68
C LEU A 13 -4.61 -0.24 -13.17
N PRO A 14 -4.55 -1.20 -14.13
CA PRO A 14 -5.76 -1.90 -14.55
C PRO A 14 -6.46 -2.69 -13.44
N ALA A 15 -5.69 -3.31 -12.54
CA ALA A 15 -6.25 -4.01 -11.38
C ALA A 15 -6.89 -3.03 -10.40
N LEU A 16 -6.24 -1.89 -10.14
CA LEU A 16 -6.78 -0.82 -9.30
C LEU A 16 -8.10 -0.29 -9.87
N GLU A 17 -8.15 0.02 -11.16
CA GLU A 17 -9.36 0.52 -11.83
C GLU A 17 -10.53 -0.47 -11.71
N ALA A 18 -10.27 -1.76 -11.91
CA ALA A 18 -11.28 -2.81 -11.77
C ALA A 18 -11.83 -2.89 -10.32
N VAL A 19 -10.94 -2.85 -9.34
CA VAL A 19 -11.29 -2.90 -7.91
C VAL A 19 -12.06 -1.65 -7.48
N LEU A 20 -11.66 -0.46 -7.95
CA LEU A 20 -12.36 0.78 -7.70
C LEU A 20 -13.77 0.78 -8.33
N ALA A 21 -13.92 0.26 -9.55
CA ALA A 21 -15.21 0.15 -10.22
C ALA A 21 -16.17 -0.79 -9.47
N ASP A 22 -15.68 -1.92 -8.94
CA ASP A 22 -16.49 -2.81 -8.08
C ASP A 22 -16.89 -2.11 -6.77
N MET A 23 -15.97 -1.37 -6.13
CA MET A 23 -16.29 -0.59 -4.92
C MET A 23 -17.32 0.51 -5.18
N GLU A 24 -17.28 1.19 -6.33
CA GLU A 24 -18.30 2.19 -6.71
C GLU A 24 -19.70 1.58 -6.82
N GLN A 25 -19.80 0.32 -7.29
CA GLN A 25 -21.08 -0.39 -7.36
C GLN A 25 -21.58 -0.80 -5.98
N ARG A 26 -20.68 -1.26 -5.11
CA ARG A 26 -21.02 -1.74 -3.75
C ARG A 26 -21.27 -0.62 -2.75
N ARG A 27 -20.70 0.57 -2.97
CA ARG A 27 -20.82 1.77 -2.12
C ARG A 27 -20.53 1.48 -0.64
N PRO A 28 -19.30 1.03 -0.28
CA PRO A 28 -18.93 0.88 1.12
C PRO A 28 -18.96 2.25 1.82
N ASP A 29 -19.24 2.26 3.12
CA ASP A 29 -19.27 3.47 3.95
C ASP A 29 -17.88 4.08 4.13
N MET A 30 -16.83 3.24 4.09
CA MET A 30 -15.43 3.64 4.22
C MET A 30 -14.54 2.79 3.32
N ILE A 31 -13.45 3.39 2.81
CA ILE A 31 -12.45 2.71 1.98
C ILE A 31 -11.07 3.03 2.54
N PHE A 32 -10.21 2.03 2.67
CA PHE A 32 -8.82 2.19 3.08
C PHE A 32 -7.87 1.43 2.17
N CYS A 33 -6.71 2.02 1.91
CA CYS A 33 -5.59 1.33 1.28
C CYS A 33 -4.51 0.98 2.33
N LEU A 34 -4.09 -0.29 2.37
CA LEU A 34 -3.11 -0.79 3.32
C LEU A 34 -1.67 -0.78 2.78
N GLY A 35 -1.42 0.02 1.74
CA GLY A 35 -0.08 0.31 1.23
C GLY A 35 0.34 -0.54 0.03
N ASP A 36 1.62 -0.40 -0.31
CA ASP A 36 2.27 -0.95 -1.50
C ASP A 36 1.53 -0.52 -2.78
N LEU A 37 1.38 0.80 -2.94
CA LEU A 37 0.85 1.44 -4.14
C LEU A 37 1.77 1.24 -5.34
N VAL A 38 3.09 1.22 -5.11
CA VAL A 38 4.11 1.19 -6.14
C VAL A 38 4.97 -0.08 -6.09
N GLY A 39 5.88 -0.22 -7.06
CA GLY A 39 6.66 -1.44 -7.29
C GLY A 39 6.06 -2.30 -8.40
N TYR A 40 6.76 -3.35 -8.81
CA TYR A 40 6.41 -4.37 -9.81
C TYR A 40 5.88 -3.88 -11.16
N ALA A 41 4.67 -3.34 -11.25
CA ALA A 41 4.05 -2.93 -12.52
C ALA A 41 4.37 -1.47 -12.93
N PRO A 42 4.16 -1.11 -14.21
CA PRO A 42 4.77 0.07 -14.82
C PRO A 42 4.02 1.39 -14.58
N TRP A 43 2.94 1.42 -13.80
CA TRP A 43 2.12 2.63 -13.59
C TRP A 43 2.16 3.18 -12.14
N PRO A 44 3.34 3.39 -11.54
CA PRO A 44 3.41 3.83 -10.14
C PRO A 44 2.82 5.24 -9.95
N ASN A 45 3.04 6.15 -10.90
CA ASN A 45 2.56 7.52 -10.77
C ASN A 45 1.04 7.61 -10.91
N GLU A 46 0.48 6.88 -11.86
CA GLU A 46 -0.95 6.83 -12.13
C GLU A 46 -1.71 6.21 -10.95
N VAL A 47 -1.18 5.14 -10.37
CA VAL A 47 -1.75 4.53 -9.15
C VAL A 47 -1.74 5.52 -7.98
N VAL A 48 -0.60 6.18 -7.71
CA VAL A 48 -0.50 7.18 -6.64
C VAL A 48 -1.49 8.32 -6.86
N ASN A 49 -1.56 8.84 -8.08
CA ASN A 49 -2.42 9.95 -8.43
C ASN A 49 -3.90 9.57 -8.35
N GLU A 50 -4.28 8.36 -8.74
CA GLU A 50 -5.68 7.92 -8.66
C GLU A 50 -6.16 7.77 -7.21
N VAL A 51 -5.34 7.16 -6.34
CA VAL A 51 -5.63 7.04 -4.91
C VAL A 51 -5.72 8.43 -4.25
N ARG A 52 -4.77 9.32 -4.55
CA ARG A 52 -4.74 10.70 -4.04
C ARG A 52 -5.94 11.52 -4.53
N ARG A 53 -6.29 11.43 -5.81
CA ARG A 53 -7.42 12.14 -6.42
C ARG A 53 -8.75 11.76 -5.76
N ARG A 54 -8.91 10.49 -5.40
CA ARG A 54 -10.10 9.97 -4.71
C ARG A 54 -10.11 10.26 -3.21
N GLY A 55 -9.00 10.75 -2.65
CA GLY A 55 -8.88 11.02 -1.22
C GLY A 55 -8.98 9.77 -0.35
N ILE A 56 -8.57 8.61 -0.87
CA ILE A 56 -8.61 7.35 -0.12
C ILE A 56 -7.53 7.41 0.98
N PRO A 57 -7.89 7.21 2.26
CA PRO A 57 -6.90 7.08 3.33
C PRO A 57 -6.00 5.88 3.08
N THR A 58 -4.69 6.13 2.99
CA THR A 58 -3.68 5.12 2.68
C THR A 58 -2.59 5.13 3.74
N LEU A 59 -2.13 3.95 4.17
CA LEU A 59 -0.91 3.81 4.97
C LEU A 59 0.25 3.37 4.08
N ALA A 60 1.48 3.61 4.54
CA ALA A 60 2.67 3.21 3.81
C ALA A 60 2.85 1.69 3.85
N GLY A 61 3.07 1.09 2.68
CA GLY A 61 3.69 -0.24 2.58
C GLY A 61 5.21 -0.15 2.50
N ASN A 62 5.89 -1.31 2.48
CA ASN A 62 7.35 -1.34 2.43
C ASN A 62 7.92 -0.83 1.10
N TYR A 63 7.25 -1.07 -0.03
CA TYR A 63 7.64 -0.49 -1.30
C TYR A 63 7.44 1.02 -1.29
N ASP A 64 6.30 1.51 -0.78
CA ASP A 64 6.02 2.95 -0.69
C ASP A 64 7.08 3.67 0.14
N GLN A 65 7.44 3.10 1.30
CA GLN A 65 8.50 3.64 2.14
C GLN A 65 9.85 3.64 1.42
N GLY A 66 10.20 2.54 0.75
CA GLY A 66 11.45 2.42 -0.01
C GLY A 66 11.56 3.49 -1.09
N ILE A 67 10.53 3.62 -1.94
CA ILE A 67 10.50 4.60 -3.02
C ILE A 67 10.41 6.04 -2.48
N GLY A 68 9.57 6.29 -1.46
CA GLY A 68 9.45 7.60 -0.81
C GLY A 68 10.77 8.12 -0.23
N LEU A 69 11.66 7.21 0.20
CA LEU A 69 13.00 7.52 0.71
C LEU A 69 14.11 7.43 -0.35
N ALA A 70 13.77 7.16 -1.61
CA ALA A 70 14.73 6.87 -2.69
C ALA A 70 15.73 5.76 -2.33
N SER A 71 15.28 4.77 -1.56
CA SER A 71 16.04 3.58 -1.19
C SER A 71 16.08 2.58 -2.34
N SER A 72 17.22 1.90 -2.51
CA SER A 72 17.34 0.73 -3.40
C SER A 72 16.87 -0.57 -2.74
N ASN A 73 16.43 -0.52 -1.48
CA ASN A 73 16.01 -1.68 -0.71
C ASN A 73 14.66 -1.41 -0.02
N CYS A 74 13.64 -2.20 -0.37
CA CYS A 74 12.32 -2.23 0.29
C CYS A 74 12.32 -3.09 1.57
N GLY A 75 13.37 -3.89 1.81
CA GLY A 75 13.41 -4.86 2.90
C GLY A 75 12.50 -6.07 2.67
N CYS A 76 12.09 -6.34 1.43
CA CYS A 76 11.24 -7.47 1.07
C CYS A 76 11.94 -8.83 1.35
N ALA A 77 11.19 -9.83 1.76
CA ALA A 77 11.72 -11.17 2.02
C ALA A 77 11.66 -12.03 0.75
N TYR A 78 12.79 -12.15 0.06
CA TYR A 78 12.92 -13.01 -1.12
C TYR A 78 13.39 -14.42 -0.73
N LYS A 79 12.80 -15.44 -1.36
CA LYS A 79 13.15 -16.86 -1.09
C LYS A 79 14.27 -17.37 -2.00
N THR A 80 14.45 -16.75 -3.17
CA THR A 80 15.46 -17.14 -4.16
C THR A 80 16.24 -15.93 -4.66
N ASP A 81 17.46 -16.16 -5.16
CA ASP A 81 18.29 -15.11 -5.78
C ASP A 81 17.58 -14.48 -6.99
N THR A 82 16.88 -15.28 -7.79
CA THR A 82 16.08 -14.78 -8.92
C THR A 82 15.01 -13.79 -8.46
N GLN A 83 14.29 -14.08 -7.38
CA GLN A 83 13.29 -13.17 -6.83
C GLN A 83 13.93 -11.87 -6.33
N LYS A 84 15.10 -11.97 -5.70
CA LYS A 84 15.87 -10.82 -5.22
C LYS A 84 16.32 -9.92 -6.38
N ASP A 85 16.80 -10.51 -7.46
CA ASP A 85 17.25 -9.78 -8.65
C ASP A 85 16.07 -9.09 -9.35
N LEU A 86 14.94 -9.77 -9.50
CA LEU A 86 13.72 -9.18 -10.04
C LEU A 86 13.19 -8.05 -9.15
N GLY A 87 13.26 -8.24 -7.83
CA GLY A 87 12.92 -7.20 -6.85
C GLY A 87 13.80 -5.96 -6.97
N ALA A 88 15.12 -6.16 -7.15
CA ALA A 88 16.04 -5.05 -7.37
C ALA A 88 15.75 -4.29 -8.68
N GLN A 89 15.42 -5.00 -9.75
CA GLN A 89 15.02 -4.39 -11.02
C GLN A 89 13.73 -3.59 -10.89
N SER A 90 12.73 -4.15 -10.20
CA SER A 90 11.47 -3.49 -9.86
C SER A 90 11.71 -2.18 -9.12
N ILE A 91 12.46 -2.21 -8.02
CA ILE A 91 12.78 -1.00 -7.22
C ILE A 91 13.54 0.02 -8.06
N ALA A 92 14.54 -0.40 -8.84
CA ALA A 92 15.34 0.49 -9.66
C ALA A 92 14.47 1.20 -10.72
N TYR A 93 13.61 0.44 -11.41
CA TYR A 93 12.67 0.99 -12.38
C TYR A 93 11.69 1.95 -11.71
N THR A 94 11.02 1.53 -10.63
CA THR A 94 10.05 2.38 -9.93
C THR A 94 10.71 3.66 -9.40
N ASN A 95 11.91 3.58 -8.83
CA ASN A 95 12.67 4.77 -8.41
C ASN A 95 13.00 5.69 -9.59
N HIS A 96 13.30 5.15 -10.76
CA HIS A 96 13.63 5.95 -11.92
C HIS A 96 12.41 6.72 -12.46
N VAL A 97 11.23 6.09 -12.50
CA VAL A 97 10.04 6.67 -13.13
C VAL A 97 9.14 7.45 -12.16
N THR A 98 9.25 7.24 -10.85
CA THR A 98 8.38 7.91 -9.87
C THR A 98 8.77 9.38 -9.74
N GLY A 99 7.81 10.27 -10.01
CA GLY A 99 7.96 11.72 -9.95
C GLY A 99 8.16 12.26 -8.53
N ASP A 100 8.61 13.51 -8.44
CA ASP A 100 8.95 14.14 -7.15
C ASP A 100 7.74 14.33 -6.24
N ASP A 101 6.58 14.67 -6.81
CA ASP A 101 5.34 14.89 -6.07
C ASP A 101 4.76 13.56 -5.56
N GLU A 102 4.75 12.53 -6.40
CA GLU A 102 4.33 11.17 -6.02
C GLU A 102 5.26 10.59 -4.96
N ARG A 103 6.58 10.77 -5.13
CA ARG A 103 7.57 10.35 -4.12
C ARG A 103 7.36 11.07 -2.80
N ARG A 104 7.13 12.39 -2.84
CA ARG A 104 6.83 13.18 -1.64
C ARG A 104 5.57 12.68 -0.96
N TYR A 105 4.53 12.35 -1.72
CA TYR A 105 3.30 11.76 -1.19
C TYR A 105 3.57 10.43 -0.48
N LEU A 106 4.25 9.49 -1.15
CA LEU A 106 4.61 8.18 -0.58
C LEU A 106 5.39 8.32 0.73
N ARG A 107 6.35 9.26 0.78
CA ARG A 107 7.16 9.52 1.99
C ARG A 107 6.34 9.98 3.19
N LEU A 108 5.20 10.62 2.95
CA LEU A 108 4.36 11.21 4.00
C LEU A 108 3.20 10.29 4.43
N LEU A 109 3.05 9.12 3.81
CA LEU A 109 2.02 8.16 4.20
C LEU A 109 2.20 7.73 5.68
N PRO A 110 1.11 7.66 6.46
CA PRO A 110 1.16 7.22 7.84
C PRO A 110 1.60 5.76 7.93
N LYS A 111 2.25 5.39 9.04
CA LYS A 111 2.69 4.00 9.28
C LYS A 111 1.57 3.06 9.69
N HIS A 112 0.51 3.60 10.28
CA HIS A 112 -0.65 2.84 10.76
C HIS A 112 -1.87 3.75 10.82
N MET A 113 -3.05 3.14 10.85
CA MET A 113 -4.32 3.81 11.14
C MET A 113 -5.06 3.00 12.21
N ARG A 114 -5.85 3.68 13.05
CA ARG A 114 -6.67 3.04 14.08
C ARG A 114 -8.09 3.59 14.03
N LEU A 115 -9.06 2.70 14.10
CA LEU A 115 -10.47 3.04 14.27
C LEU A 115 -10.97 2.42 15.57
N ASP A 116 -11.66 3.22 16.37
CA ASP A 116 -12.29 2.79 17.61
C ASP A 116 -13.81 3.01 17.46
N PHE A 117 -14.57 1.92 17.45
CA PHE A 117 -16.02 1.92 17.30
C PHE A 117 -16.67 1.75 18.67
N GLN A 118 -17.55 2.70 19.00
CA GLN A 118 -18.31 2.68 20.24
C GLN A 118 -19.65 1.96 19.98
N GLU A 119 -19.67 0.65 20.19
CA GLU A 119 -20.89 -0.16 20.18
C GLU A 119 -21.11 -0.74 21.58
N GLU A 120 -22.34 -0.69 22.10
CA GLU A 120 -22.70 -1.32 23.37
C GLU A 120 -23.03 -2.79 23.11
N PRO A 121 -22.55 -3.77 23.90
CA PRO A 121 -21.72 -3.64 25.11
C PRO A 121 -20.19 -3.71 24.86
N CYS A 122 -19.73 -3.75 23.61
CA CYS A 122 -18.33 -4.01 23.26
C CYS A 122 -17.77 -2.95 22.31
N THR A 123 -16.69 -2.29 22.72
CA THR A 123 -15.91 -1.43 21.81
C THR A 123 -15.10 -2.31 20.84
N LEU A 124 -15.30 -2.15 19.54
CA LEU A 124 -14.44 -2.75 18.53
C LEU A 124 -13.30 -1.79 18.18
N SER A 125 -12.06 -2.24 18.33
CA SER A 125 -10.86 -1.48 17.92
C SER A 125 -10.18 -2.18 16.75
N LEU A 126 -10.00 -1.46 15.64
CA LEU A 126 -9.29 -1.94 14.46
C LEU A 126 -7.95 -1.19 14.32
N LEU A 127 -6.83 -1.92 14.44
CA LEU A 127 -5.51 -1.42 14.08
C LEU A 127 -5.14 -1.92 12.68
N MET A 128 -4.79 -0.99 11.79
CA MET A 128 -4.35 -1.26 10.44
C MET A 128 -2.85 -0.98 10.31
N VAL A 129 -2.12 -1.97 9.82
CA VAL A 129 -0.68 -1.95 9.52
C VAL A 129 -0.45 -2.75 8.24
N HIS A 130 0.62 -2.47 7.50
CA HIS A 130 0.94 -3.17 6.26
C HIS A 130 1.51 -4.58 6.50
N GLY A 131 2.62 -4.66 7.25
CA GLY A 131 3.22 -5.93 7.67
C GLY A 131 2.68 -6.37 9.02
N SER A 132 3.47 -6.15 10.08
CA SER A 132 3.07 -6.44 11.45
C SER A 132 2.99 -5.17 12.31
N PRO A 133 2.35 -5.22 13.50
CA PRO A 133 2.39 -4.13 14.47
C PRO A 133 3.81 -3.76 14.94
N ARG A 134 4.78 -4.67 14.77
CA ARG A 134 6.19 -4.45 15.14
C ARG A 134 6.99 -3.82 14.01
N LYS A 135 6.77 -4.24 12.76
CA LYS A 135 7.58 -3.81 11.62
C LYS A 135 6.83 -3.95 10.28
N ILE A 136 7.02 -2.95 9.42
CA ILE A 136 6.36 -2.83 8.11
C ILE A 136 6.67 -3.98 7.14
N ASN A 137 7.83 -4.62 7.25
CA ASN A 137 8.28 -5.71 6.37
C ASN A 137 8.50 -7.03 7.13
N GLU A 138 7.81 -7.22 8.26
CA GLU A 138 7.81 -8.50 8.95
C GLU A 138 6.76 -9.42 8.32
N TYR A 139 7.23 -10.58 7.86
CA TYR A 139 6.39 -11.66 7.36
C TYR A 139 6.06 -12.59 8.52
N LEU A 140 4.78 -12.79 8.77
CA LEU A 140 4.29 -13.72 9.79
C LEU A 140 3.99 -15.06 9.11
N PHE A 141 4.58 -16.13 9.63
CA PHE A 141 4.32 -17.50 9.19
C PHE A 141 3.62 -18.24 10.33
N GLU A 142 2.81 -19.24 9.99
CA GLU A 142 2.26 -20.15 11.00
C GLU A 142 3.41 -20.91 11.68
N ASP A 143 3.29 -21.09 12.99
CA ASP A 143 4.20 -21.93 13.78
C ASP A 143 4.03 -23.43 13.45
#